data_AF-A0A5M9LUR5-F1
#
_entry.id   AF-A0A5M9LUR5-F1
#
_cell.length_a   1.000
_cell.length_b   1.000
_cell.length_c   1.000
_cell.angle_alpha   90.00
_cell.angle_beta   90.00
_cell.angle_gamma   90.00
#
_symmetry.space_group_name_H-M   'P 1'
#
loop_
_entity.id
_entity.type
_entity.pdbx_description
1 polymer ?
#
loop_
_entity_poly.entity_id
_entity_poly.type
_entity_poly.pdbx_seq_one_letter_code
_entity_poly.pdbx_strand_id
1 'polypeptide(L)' 'MLFTVFGAAFGMQLAFDTGSDKIWDNLNRGRQWKDIKQRYMEAAEDDE' A
#
# COMPACT_ATOMS: atom_id res chain seq x y z
N MET A 1 16.80 27.66 -7.62
CA MET A 1 15.33 27.88 -7.53
C MET A 1 14.56 26.67 -8.03
N LEU A 2 14.55 26.33 -9.33
CA LEU A 2 13.79 25.17 -9.84
C LEU A 2 14.24 23.82 -9.28
N PHE A 3 15.56 23.58 -9.17
CA PHE A 3 16.08 22.35 -8.58
C PHE A 3 15.59 22.12 -7.14
N THR A 4 15.56 23.17 -6.33
CA THR A 4 15.08 23.10 -4.94
C THR A 4 13.59 22.74 -4.88
N VAL A 5 12.77 23.35 -5.76
CA VAL A 5 11.33 23.07 -5.82
C VAL A 5 11.08 21.64 -6.27
N PHE A 6 11.72 21.17 -7.34
CA PHE A 6 11.53 19.81 -7.84
C PHE A 6 12.11 18.75 -6.90
N GLY A 7 13.28 19.01 -6.31
CA GLY A 7 13.89 18.12 -5.33
C GLY A 7 13.02 17.95 -4.08
N ALA A 8 12.46 19.05 -3.57
CA ALA A 8 11.54 19.01 -2.44
C ALA A 8 10.22 18.30 -2.81
N ALA A 9 9.64 18.60 -3.97
CA ALA A 9 8.42 17.95 -4.44
C ALA A 9 8.59 16.43 -4.59
N PHE A 10 9.70 15.98 -5.19
CA PHE A 10 10.01 14.56 -5.33
C PHE A 10 10.22 13.87 -3.98
N GLY A 11 10.99 14.49 -3.08
CA GLY A 11 11.21 13.96 -1.73
C GLY A 11 9.91 13.86 -0.92
N MET A 12 9.07 14.90 -0.98
CA MET A 12 7.76 14.91 -0.33
C MET A 12 6.81 13.88 -0.92
N GLN A 13 6.78 13.70 -2.24
CA GLN A 13 5.96 12.70 -2.91
C GLN A 13 6.30 11.29 -2.39
N LEU A 14 7.57 10.90 -2.42
CA LEU A 14 8.00 9.58 -1.93
C LEU A 14 7.63 9.35 -0.46
N ALA A 15 7.86 10.35 0.38
CA ALA A 15 7.56 10.28 1.80
C ALA A 15 6.05 10.22 2.06
N PHE A 16 5.27 10.99 1.32
CA PHE A 16 3.82 11.02 1.43
C PHE A 16 3.22 9.70 0.98
N ASP A 17 3.53 9.21 -0.22
CA ASP A 17 3.00 7.97 -0.77
C ASP A 17 3.27 6.79 0.19
N THR A 18 4.54 6.62 0.60
CA THR A 18 4.93 5.53 1.53
C THR A 18 4.26 5.68 2.89
N GLY A 19 4.17 6.90 3.41
CA GLY A 19 3.57 7.18 4.71
C GLY A 19 2.07 6.96 4.72
N SER A 20 1.36 7.46 3.69
CA SER A 20 -0.08 7.32 3.56
C SER A 20 -0.49 5.87 3.34
N ASP A 21 0.26 5.12 2.52
CA ASP A 21 0.02 3.69 2.32
C ASP A 21 0.15 2.91 3.63
N LYS A 22 1.18 3.22 4.43
CA LYS A 22 1.36 2.56 5.74
C LYS A 22 0.24 2.89 6.72
N ILE A 23 -0.24 4.13 6.75
CA ILE A 23 -1.37 4.52 7.58
C ILE A 23 -2.64 3.80 7.13
N TRP A 24 -2.93 3.82 5.83
CA TRP A 24 -4.06 3.13 5.24
C TRP A 24 -4.03 1.63 5.54
N ASP A 25 -2.85 1.03 5.41
CA ASP A 25 -2.64 -0.39 5.65
C ASP A 25 -2.94 -0.79 7.07
N ASN A 26 -2.46 0.01 8.03
CA ASN A 26 -2.69 -0.25 9.44
C ASN A 26 -4.16 -0.10 9.81
N LEU A 27 -4.84 0.92 9.28
CA LEU A 27 -6.27 1.15 9.54
C LEU A 27 -7.18 0.08 8.91
N ASN A 28 -6.77 -0.49 7.78
CA ASN A 28 -7.56 -1.48 7.03
C ASN A 28 -7.05 -2.91 7.18
N ARG A 29 -6.14 -3.16 8.13
CA ARG A 29 -5.55 -4.48 8.36
C ARG A 29 -6.63 -5.55 8.55
N GLY A 30 -6.47 -6.67 7.85
CA GLY A 30 -7.39 -7.81 7.87
C GLY A 30 -8.58 -7.65 6.92
N ARG A 31 -8.71 -6.51 6.23
CA ARG A 31 -9.76 -6.27 5.22
C ARG A 31 -9.20 -6.12 3.82
N GLN A 32 -7.90 -5.92 3.68
CA GLN A 32 -7.29 -5.74 2.38
C GLN A 32 -7.15 -7.07 1.67
N TRP A 33 -7.18 -7.05 0.34
CA TRP A 33 -6.98 -8.25 -0.47
C TRP A 33 -5.69 -8.98 -0.09
N LYS A 34 -4.58 -8.26 0.08
CA LYS A 34 -3.31 -8.85 0.51
C LYS A 34 -3.36 -9.59 1.85
N ASP A 35 -4.31 -9.23 2.72
CA ASP A 35 -4.48 -9.87 4.03
C ASP A 35 -5.36 -11.12 3.95
N ILE A 36 -6.33 -11.16 3.03
CA ILE A 36 -7.37 -12.21 2.95
C ILE A 36 -7.19 -13.17 1.77
N LYS A 37 -6.36 -12.82 0.78
CA LYS A 37 -6.20 -13.54 -0.49
C LYS A 37 -5.97 -15.03 -0.30
N GLN A 38 -5.07 -15.40 0.61
CA GLN A 38 -4.68 -16.80 0.81
C GLN A 38 -5.88 -17.69 1.11
N ARG A 39 -6.81 -17.21 1.94
CA ARG A 39 -8.03 -17.95 2.31
C ARG A 39 -8.92 -18.29 1.12
N TYR A 40 -8.96 -17.41 0.11
CA TYR A 40 -9.75 -17.63 -1.10
C TYR A 40 -9.04 -18.51 -2.11
N MET A 41 -7.70 -18.50 -2.13
CA MET A 41 -6.93 -19.40 -2.98
C MET A 41 -7.05 -20.84 -2.49
N GLU A 42 -6.90 -21.08 -1.18
CA GLU A 42 -7.08 -22.40 -0.58
C GLU A 42 -8.50 -22.93 -0.79
N ALA A 43 -9.53 -22.10 -0.58
CA ALA A 43 -10.91 -22.50 -0.84
C ALA A 43 -11.17 -22.85 -2.32
N ALA A 44 -10.51 -22.17 -3.26
CA ALA A 44 -10.63 -22.49 -4.68
C ALA A 44 -9.91 -23.79 -5.06
N GLU A 45 -8.80 -24.12 -4.39
CA GLU A 45 -8.10 -25.40 -4.56
C GLU A 45 -8.90 -26.57 -3.98
N ASP A 46 -9.57 -26.38 -2.83
CA ASP A 46 -10.42 -27.41 -2.21
C ASP A 46 -11.70 -27.71 -3.01
N ASP A 47 -12.16 -26.76 -3.85
CA ASP A 47 -13.34 -26.88 -4.71
C ASP A 47 -13.05 -27.57 -6.08
N GLU A 48 -11.78 -27.82 -6.42
CA GLU A 48 -11.32 -28.53 -7.65
C GLU A 48 -11.07 -30.04 -7.42
#